data_AF-A0A0H3J0F8-F1
#
_entry.id   AF-A0A0H3J0F8-F1
#
_cell.length_a   1.000
_cell.length_b   1.000
_cell.length_c   1.000
_cell.angle_alpha   90.00
_cell.angle_beta   90.00
_cell.angle_gamma   90.00
#
_symmetry.space_group_name_H-M   'P 1'
#
loop_
_entity.id
_entity.type
_entity.pdbx_description
1 polymer ?
#
loop_
_entity_poly.entity_id
_entity_poly.type
_entity_poly.pdbx_seq_one_letter_code
_entity_poly.pdbx_strand_id
1 'polypeptide(L)'
;MEIYYGEKDAHKRISEEIDKRIVDKNNIVILCIGTDRSTGDSLGPLVGTFLKGIDNVYGTLENPIHAKNLSKSIKNIKLIYDNPYIIVIDACLGNAKDVGKIIVKDSPIVPGVALNKKLQAVGDLSIIGVVNVIDDKEFMVLQNTRLNTVYNMAQVISKSIIAASL
;
A
#
# COMPACT_ATOMS: atom_id res chain seq x y z
N MET A 1 -9.35 0.49 10.57
CA MET A 1 -9.18 1.89 11.03
C MET A 1 -9.14 2.80 9.81
N GLU A 2 -9.61 4.05 9.95
CA GLU A 2 -9.34 5.14 8.98
C GLU A 2 -8.78 6.34 9.73
N ILE A 3 -7.82 7.04 9.14
CA ILE A 3 -7.19 8.24 9.71
C ILE A 3 -6.62 9.14 8.61
N TYR A 4 -6.68 10.46 8.74
CA TYR A 4 -6.02 11.35 7.78
C TYR A 4 -4.51 11.38 8.01
N TYR A 5 -3.71 11.42 6.94
CA TYR A 5 -2.24 11.49 7.05
C TYR A 5 -1.75 12.74 7.80
N GLY A 6 -2.54 13.82 7.79
CA GLY A 6 -2.24 15.08 8.49
C GLY A 6 -2.67 15.10 9.96
N GLU A 7 -3.35 14.06 10.47
CA GLU A 7 -3.70 13.99 11.88
C GLU A 7 -2.47 13.82 12.76
N LYS A 8 -2.52 14.42 13.95
CA LYS A 8 -1.46 14.28 14.96
C LYS A 8 -1.30 12.80 15.33
N ASP A 9 -0.05 12.36 15.43
CA ASP A 9 0.33 11.00 15.80
C ASP A 9 -0.26 9.91 14.86
N ALA A 10 -0.61 10.26 13.62
CA ALA A 10 -1.23 9.31 12.68
C ALA A 10 -0.40 8.03 12.50
N HIS A 11 0.93 8.17 12.40
CA HIS A 11 1.83 7.03 12.25
C HIS A 11 1.81 6.08 13.46
N LYS A 12 1.67 6.61 14.69
CA LYS A 12 1.59 5.78 15.90
C LYS A 12 0.29 5.00 15.94
N ARG A 13 -0.83 5.65 15.62
CA ARG A 13 -2.15 5.02 15.57
C ARG A 13 -2.19 3.90 14.53
N ILE A 14 -1.58 4.11 13.36
CA ILE A 14 -1.46 3.08 12.33
C ILE A 14 -0.56 1.93 12.82
N SER A 15 0.58 2.24 13.42
CA SER A 15 1.50 1.26 14.00
C SER A 15 0.83 0.36 15.05
N GLU A 16 0.07 0.95 15.98
CA GLU A 16 -0.72 0.20 16.97
C GLU A 16 -1.76 -0.72 16.31
N GLU A 17 -2.39 -0.27 15.22
CA GLU A 17 -3.34 -1.09 14.48
C GLU A 17 -2.66 -2.24 13.71
N ILE A 18 -1.43 -2.04 13.23
CA ILE A 18 -0.61 -3.09 12.63
C ILE A 18 -0.27 -4.14 13.70
N ASP A 19 0.25 -3.71 14.85
CA ASP A 19 0.64 -4.60 15.95
C ASP A 19 -0.51 -5.43 16.51
N LYS A 20 -1.74 -4.89 16.52
CA LYS A 20 -2.95 -5.64 16.97
C LYS A 20 -3.33 -6.78 16.04
N ARG A 21 -2.91 -6.77 14.78
CA ARG A 21 -3.39 -7.69 13.72
C ARG A 21 -2.36 -8.73 13.32
N ILE A 22 -1.09 -8.46 13.56
CA ILE A 22 -0.03 -9.42 13.27
C ILE A 22 -0.01 -10.49 14.35
N VAL A 23 -0.22 -11.73 13.93
CA VAL A 23 -0.23 -12.91 14.81
C VAL A 23 1.16 -13.55 14.91
N ASP A 24 1.91 -13.61 13.80
CA ASP A 24 3.29 -14.09 13.76
C ASP A 24 4.19 -13.04 13.10
N LYS A 25 5.20 -12.61 13.84
CA LYS A 25 6.13 -11.55 13.44
C LYS A 25 7.31 -12.06 12.63
N ASN A 26 7.60 -13.36 12.69
CA ASN A 26 8.81 -13.91 12.10
C ASN A 26 8.73 -14.10 10.59
N ASN A 27 7.57 -13.85 9.97
CA ASN A 27 7.34 -14.16 8.57
C ASN A 27 6.40 -13.15 7.89
N ILE A 28 6.76 -11.87 8.01
CA ILE A 28 6.02 -10.76 7.41
C ILE A 28 6.65 -10.38 6.07
N VAL A 29 5.80 -10.18 5.07
CA VAL A 29 6.17 -9.64 3.77
C VAL A 29 5.41 -8.35 3.53
N ILE A 30 6.12 -7.29 3.15
CA ILE A 30 5.51 -6.00 2.82
C ILE A 30 5.44 -5.91 1.30
N LEU A 31 4.22 -5.95 0.76
CA LEU A 31 3.95 -5.90 -0.68
C LEU A 31 3.37 -4.54 -1.06
N CYS A 32 4.21 -3.70 -1.63
CA CYS A 32 3.86 -2.37 -2.09
C CYS A 32 3.43 -2.41 -3.56
N ILE A 33 2.20 -1.99 -3.84
CA ILE A 33 1.57 -2.08 -5.16
C ILE A 33 1.41 -0.68 -5.76
N GLY A 34 1.70 -0.58 -7.06
CA GLY A 34 1.59 0.65 -7.84
C GLY A 34 2.68 0.77 -8.91
N THR A 35 2.77 1.95 -9.52
CA THR A 35 3.80 2.28 -10.51
C THR A 35 4.38 3.67 -10.29
N ASP A 36 5.65 3.83 -10.64
CA ASP A 36 6.37 5.09 -10.78
C ASP A 36 5.87 5.97 -11.95
N ARG A 37 5.06 5.41 -12.86
CA ARG A 37 4.60 6.08 -14.09
C ARG A 37 3.30 6.87 -13.93
N SER A 38 2.68 6.86 -12.75
CA SER A 38 1.43 7.54 -12.43
C SER A 38 1.52 8.08 -11.02
N THR A 39 1.36 9.40 -10.82
CA THR A 39 1.61 10.02 -9.52
C THR A 39 0.69 9.47 -8.43
N GLY A 40 -0.60 9.31 -8.73
CA GLY A 40 -1.60 8.74 -7.81
C GLY A 40 -1.37 7.26 -7.50
N ASP A 41 -0.81 6.51 -8.45
CA ASP A 41 -0.50 5.09 -8.30
C ASP A 41 0.93 4.87 -7.74
N SER A 42 1.66 5.93 -7.39
CA SER A 42 3.04 5.84 -6.91
C SER A 42 3.15 5.59 -5.40
N LEU A 43 2.02 5.53 -4.67
CA LEU A 43 1.99 5.39 -3.22
C LEU A 43 2.77 4.15 -2.74
N GLY A 44 2.42 2.95 -3.24
CA GLY A 44 3.12 1.73 -2.88
C GLY A 44 4.62 1.81 -3.18
N PRO A 45 5.04 2.05 -4.43
CA PRO A 45 6.46 2.17 -4.78
C PRO A 45 7.24 3.18 -3.93
N LEU A 46 6.63 4.32 -3.56
CA LEU A 46 7.23 5.29 -2.64
C LEU A 46 7.41 4.71 -1.24
N VAL A 47 6.38 4.06 -0.68
CA VAL A 47 6.50 3.40 0.63
C VAL A 47 7.59 2.35 0.61
N GLY A 48 7.59 1.45 -0.37
CA GLY A 48 8.63 0.42 -0.48
C GLY A 48 10.03 1.00 -0.63
N THR A 49 10.16 2.15 -1.31
CA THR A 49 11.44 2.86 -1.41
C THR A 49 11.88 3.46 -0.06
N PHE A 50 10.96 4.00 0.74
CA PHE A 50 11.27 4.51 2.08
C PHE A 50 11.58 3.41 3.09
N LEU A 51 11.13 2.20 2.84
CA LEU A 51 11.42 1.01 3.64
C LEU A 51 12.68 0.27 3.17
N LYS A 52 13.46 0.82 2.23
CA LYS A 52 14.75 0.25 1.84
C LYS A 52 15.63 0.06 3.08
N GLY A 53 16.03 -1.18 3.34
CA GLY A 53 16.80 -1.57 4.54
C GLY A 53 16.01 -2.44 5.52
N ILE A 54 14.69 -2.56 5.36
CA ILE A 54 13.89 -3.61 5.99
C ILE A 54 13.86 -4.82 5.05
N ASP A 55 14.06 -6.01 5.62
CA ASP A 55 13.98 -7.26 4.88
C ASP A 55 12.53 -7.52 4.39
N ASN A 56 12.39 -8.32 3.33
CA ASN A 56 11.08 -8.78 2.82
C ASN A 56 10.15 -7.66 2.30
N VAL A 57 10.69 -6.51 1.87
CA VAL A 57 9.95 -5.44 1.19
C VAL A 57 9.99 -5.63 -0.32
N TYR A 58 8.82 -5.66 -0.95
CA TYR A 58 8.64 -5.81 -2.39
C TYR A 58 7.84 -4.65 -2.96
N GLY A 59 8.22 -4.16 -4.15
CA GLY A 59 7.55 -3.03 -4.80
C GLY A 59 8.16 -1.69 -4.40
N THR A 60 9.28 -1.34 -5.03
CA THR A 60 9.93 -0.05 -4.84
C THR A 60 9.79 0.79 -6.11
N LEU A 61 10.24 2.04 -6.10
CA LEU A 61 10.34 2.84 -7.32
C LEU A 61 11.30 2.21 -8.34
N GLU A 62 12.35 1.54 -7.86
CA GLU A 62 13.34 0.86 -8.70
C GLU A 62 12.78 -0.44 -9.29
N ASN A 63 11.97 -1.17 -8.51
CA ASN A 63 11.37 -2.43 -8.89
C ASN A 63 9.86 -2.42 -8.57
N PRO A 64 9.04 -1.70 -9.37
CA PRO A 64 7.62 -1.54 -9.08
C PRO A 64 6.83 -2.84 -9.28
N ILE A 65 5.81 -3.03 -8.46
CA ILE A 65 4.85 -4.14 -8.60
C ILE A 65 3.49 -3.56 -8.89
N HIS A 66 2.96 -3.87 -10.06
CA HIS A 66 1.67 -3.40 -10.57
C HIS A 66 0.87 -4.58 -11.11
N ALA A 67 -0.39 -4.35 -11.53
CA ALA A 67 -1.31 -5.39 -12.00
C ALA A 67 -0.70 -6.42 -12.98
N LYS A 68 0.18 -6.00 -13.91
CA LYS A 68 0.76 -6.89 -14.94
C LYS A 68 1.81 -7.89 -14.41
N ASN A 69 2.52 -7.58 -13.32
CA ASN A 69 3.57 -8.44 -12.77
C ASN A 69 3.22 -9.01 -11.39
N LEU A 70 2.14 -8.54 -10.76
CA LEU A 70 1.68 -8.93 -9.42
C LEU A 70 1.61 -10.46 -9.22
N SER A 71 0.98 -11.20 -10.15
CA SER A 71 0.86 -12.66 -10.02
C SER A 71 2.22 -13.36 -9.99
N LYS A 72 3.18 -12.89 -10.79
CA LYS A 72 4.54 -13.44 -10.80
C LYS A 72 5.27 -13.10 -9.49
N SER A 73 5.14 -11.87 -9.00
CA SER A 73 5.75 -11.44 -7.74
C SER A 73 5.26 -12.25 -6.55
N ILE A 74 3.95 -12.49 -6.45
CA ILE A 74 3.36 -13.30 -5.37
C ILE A 74 3.84 -14.75 -5.43
N LYS A 75 3.92 -15.34 -6.63
CA LYS A 75 4.47 -16.68 -6.79
C LYS A 75 5.91 -16.76 -6.28
N ASN A 76 6.75 -15.77 -6.63
CA ASN A 76 8.12 -15.72 -6.15
C ASN A 76 8.22 -15.56 -4.63
N ILE A 77 7.39 -14.69 -4.05
CA ILE A 77 7.31 -14.51 -2.59
C ILE A 77 6.97 -15.85 -1.91
N LYS A 78 5.95 -16.56 -2.39
CA LYS A 78 5.52 -17.85 -1.81
C LYS A 78 6.49 -19.01 -2.04
N LEU A 79 7.51 -18.85 -2.89
CA LEU A 79 8.61 -19.81 -3.03
C LEU A 79 9.73 -19.57 -2.01
N ILE A 80 9.85 -18.32 -1.51
CA ILE A 80 10.89 -17.91 -0.57
C ILE A 80 10.39 -18.05 0.88
N TYR A 81 9.14 -17.66 1.13
CA TYR A 81 8.53 -17.66 2.45
C TYR A 81 7.41 -18.70 2.51
N ASP A 82 7.43 -19.54 3.55
CA ASP A 82 6.39 -20.52 3.79
C ASP A 82 5.21 -19.86 4.53
N ASN A 83 4.04 -19.78 3.91
CA ASN A 83 2.84 -19.14 4.46
C ASN A 83 3.07 -17.74 5.10
N PRO A 84 3.61 -16.75 4.37
CA PRO A 84 3.90 -15.42 4.90
C PRO A 84 2.63 -14.63 5.22
N TYR A 85 2.69 -13.80 6.26
CA TYR A 85 1.70 -12.76 6.52
C TYR A 85 2.02 -11.54 5.64
N ILE A 86 1.17 -11.26 4.65
CA ILE A 86 1.42 -10.24 3.64
C ILE A 86 0.68 -8.95 4.00
N ILE A 87 1.43 -7.88 4.25
CA ILE A 87 0.90 -6.52 4.39
C ILE A 87 0.95 -5.85 3.02
N VAL A 88 -0.24 -5.56 2.46
CA VAL A 88 -0.35 -4.90 1.15
C VAL A 88 -0.49 -3.40 1.33
N ILE A 89 0.21 -2.64 0.48
CA ILE A 89 0.14 -1.18 0.43
C ILE A 89 -0.31 -0.78 -0.97
N ASP A 90 -1.40 -0.03 -1.07
CA ASP A 90 -2.01 0.36 -2.35
C ASP A 90 -2.66 1.74 -2.26
N ALA A 91 -2.98 2.33 -3.41
CA ALA A 91 -3.72 3.58 -3.52
C ALA A 91 -5.10 3.36 -4.15
N CYS A 92 -6.05 4.21 -3.79
CA CYS A 92 -7.34 4.26 -4.45
C CYS A 92 -7.85 5.70 -4.63
N LEU A 93 -8.84 5.83 -5.51
CA LEU A 93 -9.67 7.02 -5.61
C LEU A 93 -10.88 6.88 -4.67
N GLY A 94 -11.37 8.00 -4.15
CA GLY A 94 -12.51 8.00 -3.21
C GLY A 94 -13.33 9.29 -3.28
N ASN A 95 -14.25 9.50 -2.34
CA ASN A 95 -15.00 10.75 -2.31
C ASN A 95 -14.10 11.92 -1.89
N ALA A 96 -14.50 13.15 -2.22
CA ALA A 96 -13.74 14.35 -1.86
C ALA A 96 -13.41 14.45 -0.36
N LYS A 97 -14.34 14.05 0.51
CA LYS A 97 -14.13 14.01 1.97
C LYS A 97 -13.09 12.98 2.40
N ASP A 98 -12.86 11.93 1.61
CA ASP A 98 -11.99 10.82 1.97
C ASP A 98 -10.55 11.02 1.51
N VAL A 99 -10.29 12.00 0.64
CA VAL A 99 -8.94 12.30 0.15
C VAL A 99 -7.99 12.62 1.31
N GLY A 100 -6.85 11.92 1.32
CA GLY A 100 -5.85 12.00 2.39
C GLY A 100 -6.08 11.03 3.55
N LYS A 101 -7.14 10.22 3.52
CA LYS A 101 -7.28 9.11 4.47
C LYS A 101 -6.33 7.97 4.13
N ILE A 102 -5.77 7.38 5.18
CA ILE A 102 -5.10 6.09 5.20
C ILE A 102 -6.04 5.11 5.89
N ILE A 103 -6.32 4.00 5.22
CA ILE A 103 -7.29 3.00 5.65
C ILE A 103 -6.56 1.69 5.91
N VAL A 104 -6.64 1.19 7.14
CA VAL A 104 -6.07 -0.11 7.54
C VAL A 104 -7.20 -1.13 7.68
N LYS A 105 -7.16 -2.21 6.90
CA LYS A 105 -8.17 -3.28 6.90
C LYS A 105 -7.52 -4.65 7.08
N ASP A 106 -8.18 -5.49 7.88
CA ASP A 106 -7.83 -6.90 8.06
C ASP A 106 -8.51 -7.75 6.98
N SER A 107 -8.16 -7.45 5.74
CA SER A 107 -8.74 -8.11 4.58
C SER A 107 -7.82 -7.99 3.38
N PRO A 108 -7.77 -9.03 2.53
CA PRO A 108 -7.10 -8.94 1.26
C PRO A 108 -7.74 -7.86 0.39
N ILE A 109 -6.96 -7.38 -0.58
CA ILE A 109 -7.46 -6.49 -1.63
C ILE A 109 -7.38 -7.18 -2.98
N VAL A 110 -8.16 -6.67 -3.94
CA VAL A 110 -8.02 -7.00 -5.36
C VAL A 110 -7.43 -5.76 -6.04
N PRO A 111 -6.11 -5.68 -6.24
CA PRO A 111 -5.48 -4.49 -6.79
C PRO A 111 -5.92 -4.23 -8.23
N GLY A 112 -6.03 -2.97 -8.64
CA GLY A 112 -6.21 -2.61 -10.05
C GLY A 112 -7.56 -3.02 -10.67
N VAL A 113 -8.66 -2.94 -9.91
CA VAL A 113 -10.03 -3.23 -10.39
C VAL A 113 -10.37 -2.51 -11.72
N ALA A 114 -9.82 -1.30 -11.92
CA ALA A 114 -9.98 -0.51 -13.14
C ALA A 114 -9.41 -1.16 -14.43
N LEU A 115 -8.57 -2.20 -14.33
CA LEU A 115 -7.86 -2.81 -15.47
C LEU A 115 -8.40 -4.18 -15.92
N ASN A 116 -9.55 -4.61 -15.41
CA ASN A 116 -10.38 -5.67 -16.01
C ASN A 116 -9.61 -6.97 -16.40
N LYS A 117 -9.35 -7.88 -15.43
CA LYS A 117 -9.19 -9.36 -15.58
C LYS A 117 -8.72 -10.01 -14.28
N LYS A 118 -9.55 -10.86 -13.66
CA LYS A 118 -9.22 -12.01 -12.76
C LYS A 118 -7.98 -11.86 -11.85
N LEU A 119 -7.76 -10.73 -11.19
CA LEU A 119 -6.70 -10.62 -10.20
C LEU A 119 -7.15 -11.32 -8.91
N GLN A 120 -6.28 -12.17 -8.38
CA GLN A 120 -6.52 -12.86 -7.12
C GLN A 120 -6.50 -11.83 -5.98
N ALA A 121 -7.33 -12.05 -4.95
CA ALA A 121 -7.22 -11.37 -3.67
C ALA A 121 -5.82 -11.59 -3.06
N VAL A 122 -5.18 -10.52 -2.57
CA VAL A 122 -3.81 -10.53 -2.03
C VAL A 122 -3.76 -9.81 -0.70
N GLY A 123 -2.94 -10.31 0.21
CA GLY A 123 -2.70 -9.71 1.51
C GLY A 123 -3.54 -10.32 2.62
N ASP A 124 -3.06 -10.18 3.83
CA ASP A 124 -3.78 -10.47 5.06
C ASP A 124 -4.23 -9.15 5.69
N LEU A 125 -3.31 -8.17 5.72
CA LEU A 125 -3.56 -6.79 6.07
C LEU A 125 -3.43 -5.90 4.83
N SER A 126 -4.28 -4.89 4.69
CA SER A 126 -4.14 -3.85 3.68
C SER A 126 -4.10 -2.45 4.27
N ILE A 127 -3.17 -1.64 3.77
CA ILE A 127 -3.01 -0.22 4.07
C ILE A 127 -3.23 0.56 2.77
N ILE A 128 -4.38 1.23 2.66
CA ILE A 128 -4.84 1.86 1.43
C ILE A 128 -4.87 3.37 1.60
N GLY A 129 -4.23 4.11 0.71
CA GLY A 129 -4.31 5.56 0.66
C GLY A 129 -5.37 6.06 -0.32
N VAL A 130 -6.31 6.89 0.13
CA VAL A 130 -7.22 7.62 -0.77
C VAL A 130 -6.51 8.85 -1.31
N VAL A 131 -5.94 8.74 -2.51
CA VAL A 131 -5.00 9.74 -3.03
C VAL A 131 -5.66 10.91 -3.76
N ASN A 132 -6.88 10.70 -4.28
CA ASN A 132 -7.62 11.72 -5.02
C ASN A 132 -9.13 11.38 -5.11
N VAL A 133 -9.91 12.30 -5.66
CA VAL A 133 -11.34 12.16 -5.88
C VAL A 133 -11.61 11.21 -7.05
N ILE A 134 -12.59 10.32 -6.91
CA ILE A 134 -13.07 9.47 -8.02
C ILE A 134 -13.83 10.32 -9.06
N ASP A 135 -13.58 10.02 -10.33
CA ASP A 135 -14.18 10.68 -11.50
C ASP A 135 -14.29 9.63 -12.62
N ASP A 136 -15.10 9.89 -13.65
CA ASP A 136 -15.31 9.02 -14.81
C ASP A 136 -14.00 8.70 -15.56
N LYS A 137 -12.98 9.55 -15.42
CA LYS A 137 -11.65 9.38 -16.03
C LYS A 137 -10.59 8.96 -15.02
N GLU A 138 -10.82 7.89 -14.27
CA GLU A 138 -9.93 7.40 -13.19
C GLU A 138 -8.43 7.36 -13.57
N PHE A 139 -8.11 6.86 -14.76
CA PHE A 139 -6.72 6.79 -15.22
C PHE A 139 -6.06 8.17 -15.34
N MET A 140 -6.79 9.15 -15.86
CA MET A 140 -6.31 10.53 -15.99
C MET A 140 -6.19 11.19 -14.61
N VAL A 141 -7.12 10.91 -13.70
CA VAL A 141 -7.06 11.39 -12.32
C VAL A 141 -5.80 10.88 -11.62
N LEU A 142 -5.50 9.58 -11.71
CA LEU A 142 -4.31 9.01 -11.11
C LEU A 142 -3.03 9.63 -11.69
N GLN A 143 -2.97 9.85 -13.01
CA GLN A 143 -1.81 10.51 -13.64
C GLN A 143 -1.60 11.98 -13.23
N ASN A 144 -2.67 12.68 -12.83
CA ASN A 144 -2.63 14.10 -12.45
C ASN A 144 -2.78 14.31 -10.94
N THR A 145 -2.75 13.24 -10.15
CA THR A 145 -2.87 13.33 -8.70
C THR A 145 -1.67 14.09 -8.13
N ARG A 146 -1.92 14.96 -7.15
CA ARG A 146 -0.85 15.76 -6.54
C ARG A 146 0.17 14.86 -5.85
N LEU A 147 1.39 14.84 -6.39
CA LEU A 147 2.50 14.07 -5.81
C LEU A 147 2.73 14.40 -4.33
N ASN A 148 2.58 15.67 -3.91
CA ASN A 148 2.73 16.06 -2.51
C ASN A 148 1.77 15.28 -1.57
N THR A 149 0.52 15.04 -1.99
CA THR A 149 -0.42 14.25 -1.19
C THR A 149 0.08 12.83 -1.04
N VAL A 150 0.43 12.19 -2.17
CA VAL A 150 0.92 10.81 -2.20
C VAL A 150 2.21 10.64 -1.42
N TYR A 151 3.14 11.58 -1.55
CA TYR A 151 4.43 11.57 -0.86
C TYR A 151 4.26 11.67 0.66
N ASN A 152 3.43 12.59 1.16
CA ASN A 152 3.18 12.73 2.59
C ASN A 152 2.48 11.49 3.17
N MET A 153 1.52 10.91 2.43
CA MET A 153 0.89 9.64 2.81
C MET A 153 1.93 8.51 2.88
N ALA A 154 2.80 8.39 1.87
CA ALA A 154 3.86 7.40 1.83
C ALA A 154 4.81 7.52 3.04
N GLN A 155 5.16 8.75 3.42
CA GLN A 155 6.00 9.00 4.61
C GLN A 155 5.31 8.58 5.91
N VAL A 156 4.01 8.82 6.05
CA VAL A 156 3.27 8.41 7.26
C VAL A 156 3.17 6.89 7.32
N ILE A 157 2.83 6.23 6.20
CA ILE A 157 2.72 4.77 6.15
C ILE A 157 4.08 4.13 6.46
N SER A 158 5.17 4.59 5.83
CA SER A 158 6.50 4.01 6.07
C SER A 158 6.95 4.17 7.53
N LYS A 159 6.75 5.35 8.13
CA LYS A 159 7.01 5.57 9.56
C LYS A 159 6.17 4.67 10.46
N SER A 160 4.94 4.38 10.08
CA SER A 160 4.05 3.49 10.85
C SER A 160 4.56 2.05 10.85
N ILE A 161 5.02 1.58 9.69
CA ILE A 161 5.60 0.24 9.51
C ILE A 161 6.91 0.12 10.28
N ILE A 162 7.80 1.12 10.19
CA ILE A 162 9.07 1.16 10.95
C ILE A 162 8.83 1.18 12.47
N ALA A 163 7.77 1.86 12.92
CA ALA A 163 7.43 1.95 14.34
C ALA A 163 6.69 0.70 14.87
N ALA A 164 6.05 -0.08 14.00
CA ALA A 164 5.42 -1.33 14.38
C ALA A 164 6.48 -2.34 14.77
N SER A 165 6.15 -3.23 15.70
CA SER A 165 7.08 -4.24 16.19
C SER A 165 7.10 -5.44 15.22
N LEU A 166 7.59 -5.20 14.00
CA LEU A 166 7.74 -6.18 12.90
C LEU A 166 9.02 -7.00 13.06
#